data_AF-W4GY73-F1
#
_entry.id   AF-W4GY73-F1
#
_cell.length_a   1.000
_cell.length_b   1.000
_cell.length_c   1.000
_cell.angle_alpha   90.00
_cell.angle_beta   90.00
_cell.angle_gamma   90.00
#
_symmetry.space_group_name_H-M   'P 1'
#
loop_
_entity.id
_entity.type
_entity.pdbx_description
1 polymer ?
#
loop_
_entity_poly.entity_id
_entity_poly.type
_entity_poly.pdbx_seq_one_letter_code
_entity_poly.pdbx_strand_id
1 'polypeptide(L)'
;MMTCMPSKMLLLLCLAGLSLLAMHVHADNHAVALVPVHTDSCSADGGATCDASQTGKADDVAKTAIFEPTHEWKEIQAHEHIPGGLHVRVNLQTGLKEAKLLEDDANQDKAAGPPRRHTGITTTDIYHTETSISTDNNDEHDEASSNGAVRDASGHVIGESLYNVLAQLPEPPQLDGMNIHEAYGKLTKEQFSAFIAKVWKARQAELKEASAQIRDEVKYMQELIDTLVTPTTGDVDVHEANVIDALEKLEWEVQDLDKAKDFNTLGGLEATVHHLNASSYKVRSMAAWVVGSAVKHYEQAQTWALQAGAMPNVLHSLVVDPHEEDQADTVYAMQRKMLYALSALTQANDKAQALLLRNDGVHILANIMQDARRPATLRHKVPPPPSFHIIPSILKVVVVGASTGAAFGLGSADRRV
;
A
#
# COMPACT_ATOMS: atom_id res chain seq x y z
N MET A 1 -22.13 -32.38 70.79
CA MET A 1 -22.41 -33.35 69.71
C MET A 1 -22.59 -32.51 68.44
N MET A 2 -21.61 -32.30 67.55
CA MET A 2 -20.61 -33.23 66.98
C MET A 2 -21.31 -34.53 66.58
N THR A 3 -21.48 -34.78 65.29
CA THR A 3 -20.38 -35.25 64.42
C THR A 3 -20.02 -34.33 63.24
N CYS A 4 -18.75 -34.43 62.83
CA CYS A 4 -18.14 -33.67 61.74
C CYS A 4 -17.94 -34.60 60.52
N MET A 5 -18.28 -34.14 59.32
CA MET A 5 -17.96 -34.82 58.05
C MET A 5 -16.78 -34.09 57.38
N PRO A 6 -15.74 -34.81 56.91
CA PRO A 6 -14.51 -34.16 56.45
C PRO A 6 -14.67 -33.52 55.06
N SER A 7 -14.50 -32.19 55.02
CA SER A 7 -14.57 -31.32 53.83
C SER A 7 -13.78 -31.82 52.59
N LYS A 8 -12.74 -32.63 52.79
CA LYS A 8 -11.93 -33.21 51.69
C LYS A 8 -12.69 -34.17 50.77
N MET A 9 -13.82 -34.75 51.21
CA MET A 9 -14.60 -35.68 50.38
C MET A 9 -15.55 -34.97 49.40
N LEU A 10 -15.94 -33.71 49.68
CA LEU A 10 -16.79 -32.92 48.79
C LEU A 10 -16.02 -32.40 47.57
N LEU A 11 -14.75 -32.00 47.77
CA LEU A 11 -13.89 -31.47 46.71
C LEU A 11 -13.55 -32.52 45.62
N LEU A 12 -13.47 -33.79 46.01
CA LEU A 12 -13.15 -34.91 45.11
C LEU A 12 -14.32 -35.31 44.21
N LEU A 13 -15.56 -35.08 44.65
CA LEU A 13 -16.77 -35.35 43.85
C LEU A 13 -17.01 -34.28 42.76
N CYS A 14 -16.63 -33.02 43.01
CA CYS A 14 -16.72 -31.95 42.01
C CYS A 14 -15.68 -32.08 40.88
N LEU A 15 -14.48 -32.62 41.17
CA LEU A 15 -13.42 -32.80 40.16
C LEU A 15 -13.71 -33.95 39.17
N ALA A 16 -14.56 -34.92 39.52
CA ALA A 16 -14.99 -35.98 38.61
C ALA A 16 -16.11 -35.54 37.63
N GLY A 17 -16.88 -34.50 37.98
CA GLY A 17 -18.03 -34.04 37.19
C GLY A 17 -17.70 -33.21 35.96
N LEU A 18 -16.47 -32.68 35.86
CA LEU A 18 -16.04 -31.77 34.79
C LEU A 18 -15.31 -32.45 33.61
N SER A 19 -15.18 -33.78 33.64
CA SER A 19 -14.47 -34.56 32.60
C SER A 19 -15.38 -35.15 31.50
N LEU A 20 -16.69 -34.87 31.49
CA LEU A 20 -17.64 -35.55 30.61
C LEU A 20 -18.55 -34.63 29.75
N LEU A 21 -18.14 -33.38 29.52
CA LEU A 21 -18.83 -32.42 28.64
C LEU A 21 -17.84 -31.75 27.68
N ALA A 22 -17.22 -32.57 26.83
CA ALA A 22 -16.33 -32.15 25.75
C ALA A 22 -16.62 -32.93 24.45
N MET A 23 -17.84 -32.76 23.93
CA MET A 23 -18.27 -33.29 22.62
C MET A 23 -19.27 -32.32 21.98
N HIS A 24 -19.08 -32.02 20.70
CA HIS A 24 -19.94 -31.22 19.81
C HIS A 24 -20.02 -29.69 20.03
N VAL A 25 -19.05 -28.98 19.45
CA VAL A 25 -19.31 -27.76 18.67
C VAL A 25 -18.68 -27.96 17.28
N HIS A 26 -19.47 -27.71 16.22
CA HIS A 26 -19.00 -27.79 14.82
C HIS A 26 -18.07 -26.62 14.50
N ALA A 27 -17.04 -26.87 13.69
CA ALA A 27 -16.15 -25.83 13.19
C ALA A 27 -16.17 -25.85 11.66
N ASP A 28 -16.90 -24.90 11.05
CA ASP A 28 -16.84 -24.64 9.61
C ASP A 28 -15.56 -23.88 9.27
N ASN A 29 -14.44 -24.59 9.24
CA ASN A 29 -13.18 -24.10 8.72
C ASN A 29 -13.05 -24.44 7.24
N HIS A 30 -13.15 -23.44 6.37
CA HIS A 30 -12.70 -23.55 4.97
C HIS A 30 -11.17 -23.64 4.91
N ALA A 31 -10.64 -24.86 5.04
CA ALA A 31 -9.22 -25.15 4.88
C ALA A 31 -8.85 -25.28 3.40
N VAL A 32 -7.93 -24.44 2.93
CA VAL A 32 -7.30 -24.61 1.61
C VAL A 32 -6.31 -25.78 1.68
N ALA A 33 -6.56 -26.82 0.89
CA ALA A 33 -5.70 -28.00 0.86
C ALA A 33 -4.46 -27.77 -0.03
N LEU A 34 -3.27 -27.89 0.55
CA LEU A 34 -2.02 -28.00 -0.21
C LEU A 34 -1.89 -29.43 -0.74
N VAL A 35 -1.82 -29.58 -2.06
CA VAL A 35 -1.56 -30.87 -2.72
C VAL A 35 -0.06 -31.14 -2.71
N PRO A 36 0.42 -32.27 -2.16
CA PRO A 36 1.83 -32.63 -2.23
C PRO A 36 2.16 -33.19 -3.63
N VAL A 37 3.08 -32.54 -4.33
CA VAL A 37 3.68 -33.11 -5.55
C VAL A 37 4.69 -34.18 -5.12
N HIS A 38 4.46 -35.44 -5.48
CA HIS A 38 5.44 -36.50 -5.30
C HIS A 38 6.62 -36.30 -6.27
N THR A 39 7.81 -36.17 -5.71
CA THR A 39 9.08 -36.21 -6.43
C THR A 39 9.67 -37.62 -6.37
N ASP A 40 9.19 -38.53 -7.21
CA ASP A 40 9.78 -39.86 -7.33
C ASP A 40 10.92 -39.86 -8.35
N SER A 41 12.14 -40.06 -7.83
CA SER A 41 13.35 -40.27 -8.60
C SER A 41 13.48 -41.75 -9.00
N CYS A 42 13.57 -42.04 -10.30
CA CYS A 42 13.79 -43.40 -10.80
C CYS A 42 15.08 -43.48 -11.64
N SER A 43 16.08 -44.19 -11.15
CA SER A 43 17.19 -44.70 -11.97
C SER A 43 16.90 -46.13 -12.44
N ALA A 44 17.54 -46.52 -13.54
CA ALA A 44 17.19 -47.70 -14.34
C ALA A 44 17.57 -49.06 -13.72
N ASP A 45 16.80 -50.10 -14.06
CA ASP A 45 17.31 -51.33 -14.71
C ASP A 45 16.15 -52.19 -15.29
N GLY A 46 16.46 -53.11 -16.21
CA GLY A 46 15.61 -54.27 -16.58
C GLY A 46 14.46 -54.02 -17.58
N GLY A 47 14.50 -54.68 -18.75
CA GLY A 47 13.51 -54.48 -19.82
C GLY A 47 12.69 -55.72 -20.22
N ALA A 48 11.72 -55.52 -21.10
CA ALA A 48 11.02 -56.56 -21.87
C ALA A 48 10.55 -56.01 -23.24
N THR A 49 10.55 -56.86 -24.26
CA THR A 49 10.11 -56.60 -25.64
C THR A 49 8.57 -56.77 -25.75
N CYS A 50 7.84 -56.47 -26.84
CA CYS A 50 8.16 -56.45 -28.27
C CYS A 50 7.09 -55.70 -29.11
N ASP A 51 7.49 -55.23 -30.32
CA ASP A 51 6.76 -55.29 -31.62
C ASP A 51 5.32 -54.70 -31.71
N ALA A 52 4.92 -53.76 -32.58
CA ALA A 52 5.53 -53.02 -33.69
C ALA A 52 4.78 -51.66 -33.86
N SER A 53 4.96 -50.77 -34.85
CA SER A 53 5.68 -50.83 -36.13
C SER A 53 6.12 -49.42 -36.63
N GLN A 54 6.29 -49.29 -37.95
CA GLN A 54 6.87 -48.19 -38.76
C GLN A 54 5.81 -47.11 -39.15
N THR A 55 6.12 -45.86 -39.54
CA THR A 55 7.24 -45.31 -40.34
C THR A 55 7.50 -43.80 -40.06
N GLY A 56 8.72 -43.30 -40.35
CA GLY A 56 9.01 -41.87 -40.61
C GLY A 56 9.82 -41.11 -39.55
N LYS A 57 11.04 -40.65 -39.91
CA LYS A 57 11.96 -39.85 -39.07
C LYS A 57 12.21 -38.45 -39.67
N ALA A 58 12.25 -37.44 -38.80
CA ALA A 58 13.14 -36.25 -38.79
C ALA A 58 12.78 -35.47 -37.49
N ASP A 59 13.55 -35.55 -36.41
CA ASP A 59 14.81 -34.83 -36.11
C ASP A 59 14.58 -33.37 -35.64
N ASP A 60 15.32 -33.02 -34.57
CA ASP A 60 15.39 -31.77 -33.79
C ASP A 60 14.15 -31.21 -33.04
N VAL A 61 14.23 -31.32 -31.71
CA VAL A 61 13.51 -30.48 -30.75
C VAL A 61 14.09 -29.07 -30.83
N ALA A 62 13.34 -28.15 -31.45
CA ALA A 62 13.77 -26.77 -31.65
C ALA A 62 14.06 -26.05 -30.31
N LYS A 63 15.35 -25.92 -30.01
CA LYS A 63 15.89 -25.07 -28.94
C LYS A 63 15.47 -23.62 -29.24
N THR A 64 14.71 -22.99 -28.34
CA THR A 64 14.36 -21.57 -28.46
C THR A 64 15.63 -20.72 -28.48
N ALA A 65 15.90 -20.12 -29.64
CA ALA A 65 17.05 -19.24 -29.83
C ALA A 65 16.79 -17.89 -29.14
N ILE A 66 17.84 -17.26 -28.63
CA ILE A 66 17.79 -15.89 -28.11
C ILE A 66 18.24 -14.98 -29.23
N PHE A 67 17.52 -13.88 -29.47
CA PHE A 67 17.85 -12.94 -30.53
C PHE A 67 19.17 -12.24 -30.25
N GLU A 68 20.15 -12.47 -31.12
CA GLU A 68 21.45 -11.77 -31.10
C GLU A 68 21.30 -10.34 -31.65
N PRO A 69 21.45 -9.29 -30.79
CA PRO A 69 21.22 -7.90 -31.19
C PRO A 69 22.36 -7.36 -32.06
N THR A 70 22.02 -6.53 -33.05
CA THR A 70 22.99 -5.81 -33.88
C THR A 70 22.63 -4.32 -33.96
N HIS A 71 23.59 -3.47 -34.33
CA HIS A 71 23.37 -2.03 -34.55
C HIS A 71 22.70 -1.71 -35.90
N GLU A 72 22.10 -2.70 -36.57
CA GLU A 72 21.30 -2.56 -37.78
C GLU A 72 19.99 -3.33 -37.62
N TRP A 73 18.98 -3.01 -38.43
CA TRP A 73 17.68 -3.67 -38.32
C TRP A 73 17.75 -5.11 -38.82
N LYS A 74 17.50 -6.06 -37.93
CA LYS A 74 17.48 -7.50 -38.21
C LYS A 74 16.11 -8.09 -37.90
N GLU A 75 15.60 -8.92 -38.81
CA GLU A 75 14.31 -9.61 -38.68
C GLU A 75 14.32 -10.60 -37.50
N ILE A 76 13.24 -10.61 -36.72
CA ILE A 76 13.05 -11.48 -35.56
C ILE A 76 12.24 -12.70 -35.99
N GLN A 77 12.79 -13.90 -35.79
CA GLN A 77 12.07 -15.12 -36.16
C GLN A 77 11.00 -15.49 -35.11
N ALA A 78 9.92 -16.14 -35.56
CA ALA A 78 8.77 -16.44 -34.69
C ALA A 78 9.06 -17.41 -33.52
N HIS A 79 10.22 -18.05 -33.52
CA HIS A 79 10.71 -18.99 -32.50
C HIS A 79 11.83 -18.40 -31.62
N GLU A 80 12.08 -17.10 -31.73
CA GLU A 80 13.24 -16.40 -31.17
C GLU A 80 12.83 -15.45 -30.04
N HIS A 81 13.54 -15.50 -28.90
CA HIS A 81 13.23 -14.69 -27.72
C HIS A 81 13.98 -13.35 -27.74
N ILE A 82 13.26 -12.24 -27.59
CA ILE A 82 13.81 -10.87 -27.61
C ILE A 82 14.28 -10.45 -26.21
N PRO A 83 15.57 -10.09 -26.00
CA PRO A 83 16.02 -9.50 -24.74
C PRO A 83 15.44 -8.09 -24.49
N GLY A 84 15.36 -7.66 -23.22
CA GLY A 84 15.01 -6.28 -22.88
C GLY A 84 16.09 -5.28 -23.34
N GLY A 85 15.67 -4.07 -23.75
CA GLY A 85 16.57 -2.99 -24.18
C GLY A 85 16.80 -2.87 -25.69
N LEU A 86 16.21 -3.75 -26.51
CA LEU A 86 16.23 -3.61 -27.97
C LEU A 86 15.11 -2.70 -28.47
N HIS A 87 15.39 -1.92 -29.51
CA HIS A 87 14.39 -1.15 -30.22
C HIS A 87 13.72 -2.04 -31.29
N VAL A 88 12.42 -2.27 -31.17
CA VAL A 88 11.64 -3.17 -32.04
C VAL A 88 10.64 -2.38 -32.89
N ARG A 89 10.52 -2.71 -34.19
CA ARG A 89 9.50 -2.14 -35.09
C ARG A 89 8.80 -3.23 -35.90
N VAL A 90 7.66 -2.88 -36.49
CA VAL A 90 7.03 -3.65 -37.58
C VAL A 90 7.30 -2.92 -38.89
N ASN A 91 7.90 -3.61 -39.86
CA ASN A 91 8.14 -3.05 -41.19
C ASN A 91 6.82 -3.05 -41.98
N LEU A 92 6.29 -1.86 -42.28
CA LEU A 92 4.98 -1.70 -42.92
C LEU A 92 4.92 -2.20 -44.36
N GLN A 93 6.06 -2.43 -45.02
CA GLN A 93 6.12 -2.92 -46.40
C GLN A 93 6.20 -4.46 -46.47
N THR A 94 6.75 -5.12 -45.44
CA THR A 94 6.91 -6.59 -45.40
C THR A 94 6.00 -7.28 -44.36
N GLY A 95 5.47 -6.53 -43.39
CA GLY A 95 4.71 -7.05 -42.25
C GLY A 95 5.57 -7.71 -41.15
N LEU A 96 6.89 -7.73 -41.31
CA LEU A 96 7.81 -8.47 -40.46
C LEU A 96 8.28 -7.63 -39.26
N LYS A 97 8.61 -8.30 -38.15
CA LYS A 97 9.14 -7.66 -36.94
C LYS A 97 10.66 -7.58 -37.04
N GLU A 98 11.22 -6.40 -36.79
CA GLU A 98 12.65 -6.14 -36.84
C GLU A 98 13.12 -5.53 -35.52
N ALA A 99 14.33 -5.86 -35.07
CA ALA A 99 14.96 -5.26 -33.90
C ALA A 99 16.38 -4.76 -34.17
N LYS A 100 16.79 -3.73 -33.44
CA LYS A 100 18.12 -3.12 -33.45
C LYS A 100 18.54 -2.71 -32.03
N LEU A 101 19.84 -2.78 -31.73
CA LEU A 101 20.47 -2.14 -30.57
C LEU A 101 20.77 -0.66 -30.88
N LEU A 102 20.34 0.24 -30.00
CA LEU A 102 20.70 1.67 -30.06
C LEU A 102 22.04 1.91 -29.36
N GLU A 103 22.80 2.89 -29.83
CA GLU A 103 23.98 3.40 -29.14
C GLU A 103 23.53 4.44 -28.10
N ASP A 104 24.14 4.41 -26.91
CA ASP A 104 23.90 5.41 -25.87
C ASP A 104 24.63 6.72 -26.24
N ASP A 105 23.95 7.61 -26.96
CA ASP A 105 24.46 8.95 -27.34
C ASP A 105 24.63 9.87 -26.12
N ALA A 106 25.69 9.64 -25.36
CA ALA A 106 25.95 10.27 -24.07
C ALA A 106 27.05 11.35 -24.10
N ASN A 107 27.11 12.22 -25.13
CA ASN A 107 27.91 13.46 -25.03
C ASN A 107 27.58 14.61 -26.02
N GLN A 108 26.50 15.35 -25.79
CA GLN A 108 26.46 16.82 -26.03
C GLN A 108 25.22 17.48 -25.40
N ASP A 109 25.33 17.87 -24.13
CA ASP A 109 25.02 19.21 -23.63
C ASP A 109 24.96 19.22 -22.09
N LYS A 110 25.85 20.03 -21.49
CA LYS A 110 25.88 20.27 -20.03
C LYS A 110 25.58 21.73 -19.72
N ALA A 111 24.33 22.03 -19.39
CA ALA A 111 23.99 23.18 -18.55
C ALA A 111 22.65 22.96 -17.83
N ALA A 112 22.64 23.24 -16.52
CA ALA A 112 21.48 23.31 -15.60
C ALA A 112 20.71 22.01 -15.24
N GLY A 113 20.84 21.61 -13.96
CA GLY A 113 19.86 20.78 -13.24
C GLY A 113 20.14 19.26 -13.20
N PRO A 114 19.95 18.58 -12.05
CA PRO A 114 20.07 17.12 -11.98
C PRO A 114 18.78 16.44 -12.47
N PRO A 115 18.82 15.59 -13.51
CA PRO A 115 17.63 14.84 -13.94
C PRO A 115 17.29 13.74 -12.93
N ARG A 116 15.99 13.55 -12.70
CA ARG A 116 15.45 12.47 -11.85
C ARG A 116 15.73 11.11 -12.49
N ARG A 117 16.00 10.09 -11.67
CA ARG A 117 16.04 8.69 -12.11
C ARG A 117 14.69 8.31 -12.73
N HIS A 118 14.70 7.76 -13.94
CA HIS A 118 13.54 7.08 -14.49
C HIS A 118 13.24 5.84 -13.65
N THR A 119 12.19 5.91 -12.84
CA THR A 119 11.49 4.73 -12.31
C THR A 119 10.65 4.12 -13.43
N GLY A 120 10.38 2.81 -13.33
CA GLY A 120 9.66 2.07 -14.37
C GLY A 120 8.27 2.62 -14.64
N ILE A 121 7.82 2.46 -15.89
CA ILE A 121 6.48 2.78 -16.37
C ILE A 121 5.48 2.05 -15.47
N THR A 122 4.57 2.82 -14.85
CA THR A 122 3.49 2.25 -14.03
C THR A 122 2.22 2.22 -14.89
N THR A 123 1.31 1.28 -14.63
CA THR A 123 0.10 1.04 -15.45
C THR A 123 -0.79 2.29 -15.66
N THR A 124 -0.64 3.32 -14.83
CA THR A 124 -1.27 4.63 -14.94
C THR A 124 -0.88 5.43 -16.18
N ASP A 125 0.33 5.27 -16.71
CA ASP A 125 0.89 6.13 -17.76
C ASP A 125 0.27 5.88 -19.16
N ILE A 126 -0.49 4.78 -19.32
CA ILE A 126 -1.13 4.38 -20.58
C ILE A 126 -2.34 5.27 -20.93
N TYR A 127 -2.91 5.96 -19.96
CA TYR A 127 -4.11 6.79 -20.14
C TYR A 127 -3.83 8.23 -20.60
N HIS A 128 -2.55 8.65 -20.66
CA HIS A 128 -2.15 10.02 -21.03
C HIS A 128 -1.50 10.15 -22.41
N THR A 129 -1.70 9.20 -23.32
CA THR A 129 -1.62 9.50 -24.76
C THR A 129 -2.84 10.33 -25.17
N GLU A 130 -2.84 11.59 -24.78
CA GLU A 130 -3.76 12.57 -25.32
C GLU A 130 -3.52 12.66 -26.84
N THR A 131 -4.50 12.19 -27.62
CA THR A 131 -4.64 12.66 -29.00
C THR A 131 -4.94 14.15 -28.88
N SER A 132 -3.91 14.98 -28.98
CA SER A 132 -3.97 16.42 -28.76
C SER A 132 -4.72 17.13 -29.88
N ILE A 133 -6.04 16.96 -29.88
CA ILE A 133 -6.97 17.90 -30.50
C ILE A 133 -6.99 19.12 -29.57
N SER A 134 -6.10 20.06 -29.85
CA SER A 134 -6.01 21.36 -29.20
C SER A 134 -7.39 22.03 -29.18
N THR A 135 -8.04 22.00 -28.02
CA THR A 135 -9.16 22.86 -27.70
C THR A 135 -8.64 23.86 -26.68
N ASP A 136 -7.88 24.84 -27.16
CA ASP A 136 -7.38 25.93 -26.32
C ASP A 136 -8.58 26.63 -25.69
N ASN A 137 -8.71 26.53 -24.37
CA ASN A 137 -9.73 27.25 -23.62
C ASN A 137 -9.16 28.62 -23.24
N ASN A 138 -9.19 29.57 -24.17
CA ASN A 138 -9.26 31.01 -23.90
C ASN A 138 -9.79 31.76 -25.14
N ASP A 139 -10.48 32.87 -24.88
CA ASP A 139 -11.07 33.84 -25.81
C ASP A 139 -12.40 33.48 -26.52
N GLU A 140 -13.27 34.50 -26.59
CA GLU A 140 -14.72 34.40 -26.80
C GLU A 140 -15.15 34.29 -28.29
N HIS A 141 -14.39 33.60 -29.13
CA HIS A 141 -14.56 33.63 -30.59
C HIS A 141 -14.46 32.27 -31.32
N ASP A 142 -15.22 31.27 -30.88
CA ASP A 142 -15.48 30.07 -31.70
C ASP A 142 -16.63 30.31 -32.70
N GLU A 143 -16.27 30.85 -33.87
CA GLU A 143 -17.13 30.91 -35.07
C GLU A 143 -17.50 29.50 -35.54
N ALA A 144 -18.67 29.01 -35.08
CA ALA A 144 -19.25 27.76 -35.53
C ALA A 144 -19.52 27.79 -37.04
N SER A 145 -18.60 27.23 -37.83
CA SER A 145 -18.75 27.10 -39.28
C SER A 145 -20.10 26.45 -39.63
N SER A 146 -20.83 27.05 -40.59
CA SER A 146 -22.30 26.95 -40.73
C SER A 146 -22.91 25.55 -40.89
N ASN A 147 -22.09 24.50 -41.03
CA ASN A 147 -22.52 23.12 -41.25
C ASN A 147 -22.28 22.20 -40.04
N GLY A 148 -21.70 22.68 -38.94
CA GLY A 148 -21.65 21.96 -37.66
C GLY A 148 -20.84 20.66 -37.62
N ALA A 149 -19.90 20.45 -38.55
CA ALA A 149 -19.07 19.24 -38.61
C ALA A 149 -17.82 19.35 -37.72
N VAL A 150 -17.50 18.30 -36.95
CA VAL A 150 -16.26 18.22 -36.16
C VAL A 150 -15.06 18.06 -37.10
N ARG A 151 -13.99 18.82 -36.84
CA ARG A 151 -12.72 18.75 -37.59
C ARG A 151 -11.56 18.37 -36.67
N ASP A 152 -10.56 17.70 -37.23
CA ASP A 152 -9.29 17.46 -36.55
C ASP A 152 -8.34 18.68 -36.66
N ALA A 153 -7.16 18.59 -36.03
CA ALA A 153 -6.13 19.62 -36.08
C ALA A 153 -5.56 19.88 -37.50
N SER A 154 -5.85 19.02 -38.49
CA SER A 154 -5.51 19.22 -39.91
C SER A 154 -6.65 19.84 -40.73
N GLY A 155 -7.82 20.05 -40.11
CA GLY A 155 -9.04 20.56 -40.73
C GLY A 155 -9.93 19.50 -41.40
N HIS A 156 -9.59 18.21 -41.31
CA HIS A 156 -10.40 17.13 -41.90
C HIS A 156 -11.64 16.81 -41.06
N VAL A 157 -12.77 16.55 -41.73
CA VAL A 157 -14.03 16.17 -41.07
C VAL A 157 -13.93 14.74 -40.53
N ILE A 158 -13.92 14.59 -39.21
CA ILE A 158 -13.60 13.32 -38.52
C ILE A 158 -14.78 12.34 -38.40
N GLY A 159 -15.85 12.51 -39.20
CA GLY A 159 -17.09 11.73 -39.08
C GLY A 159 -16.94 10.20 -39.12
N GLU A 160 -16.12 9.66 -40.02
CA GLU A 160 -15.90 8.20 -40.15
C GLU A 160 -14.96 7.66 -39.06
N SER A 161 -13.93 8.43 -38.67
CA SER A 161 -13.02 8.07 -37.56
C SER A 161 -13.79 8.03 -36.23
N LEU A 162 -14.59 9.05 -35.98
CA LEU A 162 -15.38 9.21 -34.76
C LEU A 162 -16.54 8.20 -34.69
N TYR A 163 -17.15 7.85 -35.84
CA TYR A 163 -18.05 6.69 -35.92
C TYR A 163 -17.37 5.40 -35.45
N ASN A 164 -16.17 5.09 -35.97
CA ASN A 164 -15.47 3.86 -35.61
C ASN A 164 -15.18 3.76 -34.10
N VAL A 165 -14.87 4.88 -33.44
CA VAL A 165 -14.67 4.91 -31.97
C VAL A 165 -16.00 4.71 -31.22
N LEU A 166 -17.05 5.45 -31.58
CA LEU A 166 -18.34 5.39 -30.88
C LEU A 166 -19.11 4.07 -31.12
N ALA A 167 -18.90 3.44 -32.27
CA ALA A 167 -19.48 2.15 -32.64
C ALA A 167 -18.85 0.94 -31.94
N GLN A 168 -17.70 1.11 -31.27
CA GLN A 168 -17.02 0.07 -30.48
C GLN A 168 -17.42 0.06 -29.00
N LEU A 169 -18.26 1.01 -28.57
CA LEU A 169 -18.75 1.06 -27.19
C LEU A 169 -19.76 -0.07 -26.92
N PRO A 170 -19.74 -0.72 -25.73
CA PRO A 170 -20.70 -1.77 -25.37
C PRO A 170 -22.16 -1.30 -25.46
N GLU A 171 -22.41 -0.04 -25.13
CA GLU A 171 -23.66 0.66 -25.37
C GLU A 171 -23.37 1.87 -26.28
N PRO A 172 -23.59 1.75 -27.61
CA PRO A 172 -23.33 2.85 -28.53
C PRO A 172 -24.35 3.99 -28.30
N PRO A 173 -23.90 5.26 -28.20
CA PRO A 173 -24.78 6.35 -27.83
C PRO A 173 -25.95 6.53 -28.80
N GLN A 174 -27.09 6.98 -28.26
CA GLN A 174 -28.31 7.27 -29.01
C GLN A 174 -28.63 8.75 -28.89
N LEU A 175 -29.07 9.37 -29.99
CA LEU A 175 -29.54 10.75 -30.02
C LEU A 175 -30.80 10.82 -30.88
N ASP A 176 -31.79 11.59 -30.42
CA ASP A 176 -33.11 11.72 -31.06
C ASP A 176 -33.80 10.36 -31.35
N GLY A 177 -33.52 9.34 -30.51
CA GLY A 177 -34.07 7.99 -30.65
C GLY A 177 -33.43 7.13 -31.75
N MET A 178 -32.37 7.60 -32.41
CA MET A 178 -31.61 6.81 -33.39
C MET A 178 -30.26 6.36 -32.82
N ASN A 179 -29.96 5.08 -33.00
CA ASN A 179 -28.64 4.51 -32.77
C ASN A 179 -27.66 4.97 -33.87
N ILE A 180 -26.39 5.17 -33.52
CA ILE A 180 -25.30 5.52 -34.44
C ILE A 180 -25.22 4.61 -35.68
N HIS A 181 -25.45 3.31 -35.53
CA HIS A 181 -25.48 2.37 -36.66
C HIS A 181 -26.66 2.63 -37.62
N GLU A 182 -27.83 2.99 -37.08
CA GLU A 182 -28.99 3.35 -37.90
C GLU A 182 -28.79 4.70 -38.59
N ALA A 183 -28.17 5.66 -37.91
CA ALA A 183 -27.84 6.96 -38.47
C ALA A 183 -26.87 6.82 -39.66
N TYR A 184 -25.85 5.97 -39.54
CA TYR A 184 -24.88 5.72 -40.63
C TYR A 184 -25.52 5.12 -41.89
N GLY A 185 -26.55 4.28 -41.74
CA GLY A 185 -27.27 3.68 -42.86
C GLY A 185 -28.36 4.55 -43.48
N LYS A 186 -28.87 5.57 -42.77
CA LYS A 186 -30.03 6.38 -43.18
C LYS A 186 -29.71 7.81 -43.61
N LEU A 187 -28.64 8.42 -43.09
CA LEU A 187 -28.29 9.83 -43.34
C LEU A 187 -27.24 9.96 -44.45
N THR A 188 -27.23 11.10 -45.15
CA THR A 188 -26.12 11.45 -46.05
C THR A 188 -24.84 11.72 -45.25
N LYS A 189 -23.66 11.62 -45.86
CA LYS A 189 -22.37 11.84 -45.16
C LYS A 189 -22.31 13.16 -44.38
N GLU A 190 -22.86 14.23 -44.96
CA GLU A 190 -22.94 15.56 -44.35
C GLU A 190 -23.86 15.57 -43.12
N GLN A 191 -25.09 15.10 -43.27
CA GLN A 191 -26.07 14.97 -42.18
C GLN A 191 -25.54 14.05 -41.06
N PHE A 192 -24.88 12.96 -41.43
CA PHE A 192 -24.27 12.01 -40.50
C PHE A 192 -23.11 12.67 -39.72
N SER A 193 -22.25 13.44 -40.38
CA SER A 193 -21.17 14.18 -39.70
C SER A 193 -21.71 15.18 -38.66
N ALA A 194 -22.83 15.86 -38.97
CA ALA A 194 -23.49 16.78 -38.05
C ALA A 194 -24.24 16.06 -36.91
N PHE A 195 -24.79 14.87 -37.18
CA PHE A 195 -25.37 13.99 -36.15
C PHE A 195 -24.28 13.52 -35.17
N ILE A 196 -23.18 12.98 -35.69
CA ILE A 196 -22.03 12.54 -34.88
C ILE A 196 -21.41 13.72 -34.10
N ALA A 197 -21.37 14.93 -34.66
CA ALA A 197 -20.93 16.12 -33.94
C ALA A 197 -21.79 16.42 -32.70
N LYS A 198 -23.12 16.30 -32.82
CA LYS A 198 -24.03 16.46 -31.68
C LYS A 198 -23.87 15.33 -30.65
N VAL A 199 -23.79 14.08 -31.10
CA VAL A 199 -23.58 12.91 -30.23
C VAL A 199 -22.29 13.06 -29.43
N TRP A 200 -21.19 13.44 -30.10
CA TRP A 200 -19.90 13.67 -29.47
C TRP A 200 -19.96 14.81 -28.45
N LYS A 201 -20.57 15.94 -28.79
CA LYS A 201 -20.72 17.08 -27.87
C LYS A 201 -21.56 16.72 -26.63
N ALA A 202 -22.64 15.96 -26.82
CA ALA A 202 -23.45 15.46 -25.71
C ALA A 202 -22.66 14.51 -24.81
N ARG A 203 -21.92 13.55 -25.39
CA ARG A 203 -21.11 12.59 -24.63
C ARG A 203 -19.92 13.24 -23.93
N GLN A 204 -19.30 14.25 -24.52
CA GLN A 204 -18.24 15.04 -23.88
C GLN A 204 -18.78 15.83 -22.67
N ALA A 205 -20.00 16.37 -22.76
CA ALA A 205 -20.64 17.00 -21.61
C ALA A 205 -20.94 15.99 -20.49
N GLU A 206 -21.45 14.81 -20.84
CA GLU A 206 -21.74 13.72 -19.89
C GLU A 206 -20.46 13.16 -19.23
N LEU A 207 -19.39 12.94 -19.99
CA LEU A 207 -18.09 12.52 -19.45
C LEU A 207 -17.49 13.60 -18.54
N LYS A 208 -17.62 14.88 -18.90
CA LYS A 208 -17.18 16.00 -18.07
C LYS A 208 -17.97 16.05 -16.75
N GLU A 209 -19.28 15.88 -16.80
CA GLU A 209 -20.15 15.82 -15.61
C GLU A 209 -19.81 14.61 -14.72
N ALA A 210 -19.66 13.42 -15.29
CA ALA A 210 -19.25 12.21 -14.56
C ALA A 210 -17.86 12.37 -13.93
N SER A 211 -16.90 12.96 -14.67
CA SER A 211 -15.55 13.20 -14.14
C SER A 211 -15.54 14.21 -12.99
N ALA A 212 -16.45 15.20 -13.00
CA ALA A 212 -16.59 16.17 -11.91
C ALA A 212 -17.23 15.56 -10.64
N GLN A 213 -17.86 14.38 -10.75
CA GLN A 213 -18.37 13.62 -9.59
C GLN A 213 -17.30 12.69 -8.98
N ILE A 214 -16.17 12.47 -9.66
CA ILE A 214 -15.04 11.71 -9.12
C ILE A 214 -14.30 12.58 -8.09
N ARG A 215 -14.22 12.08 -6.85
CA ARG A 215 -13.46 12.75 -5.78
C ARG A 215 -11.97 12.78 -6.13
N ASP A 216 -11.37 13.96 -6.16
CA ASP A 216 -9.93 14.13 -6.20
C ASP A 216 -9.34 13.71 -4.84
N GLU A 217 -8.77 12.50 -4.79
CA GLU A 217 -8.28 11.91 -3.56
C GLU A 217 -7.05 12.62 -2.99
N VAL A 218 -6.22 13.21 -3.86
CA VAL A 218 -5.03 13.96 -3.45
C VAL A 218 -5.43 15.28 -2.79
N LYS A 219 -6.38 16.03 -3.39
CA LYS A 219 -6.95 17.24 -2.75
C LYS A 219 -7.64 16.91 -1.43
N TYR A 220 -8.48 15.87 -1.41
CA TYR A 220 -9.18 15.46 -0.19
C TYR A 220 -8.20 15.10 0.93
N MET A 221 -7.13 14.36 0.63
CA MET A 221 -6.11 14.04 1.61
C MET A 221 -5.33 15.28 2.08
N GLN A 222 -5.03 16.22 1.17
CA GLN A 222 -4.39 17.49 1.51
C GLN A 222 -5.25 18.34 2.46
N GLU A 223 -6.56 18.44 2.24
CA GLU A 223 -7.50 19.17 3.12
C GLU A 223 -7.50 18.61 4.55
N LEU A 224 -7.39 17.29 4.70
CA LEU A 224 -7.26 16.63 6.01
C LEU A 224 -5.90 16.92 6.66
N ILE A 225 -4.81 16.90 5.90
CA ILE A 225 -3.46 17.23 6.37
C ILE A 225 -3.36 18.70 6.79
N ASP A 226 -3.93 19.62 6.01
CA ASP A 226 -3.98 21.05 6.31
C ASP A 226 -4.73 21.32 7.63
N THR A 227 -5.76 20.53 7.94
CA THR A 227 -6.46 20.56 9.23
C THR A 227 -5.55 20.16 10.41
N LEU A 228 -4.61 19.22 10.21
CA LEU A 228 -3.63 18.83 11.23
C LEU A 228 -2.54 19.88 11.48
N VAL A 229 -2.16 20.64 10.43
CA VAL A 229 -1.07 21.62 10.48
C VAL A 229 -1.57 23.02 10.85
N THR A 230 -2.86 23.30 10.64
CA THR A 230 -3.51 24.57 11.01
C THR A 230 -3.30 24.85 12.51
N PRO A 231 -2.71 25.99 12.91
CA PRO A 231 -2.54 26.32 14.32
C PRO A 231 -3.88 26.56 15.01
N THR A 232 -3.99 26.13 16.26
CA THR A 232 -5.19 26.31 17.10
C THR A 232 -5.59 27.79 17.15
N THR A 233 -6.68 28.15 16.48
CA THR A 233 -7.14 29.53 16.32
C THR A 233 -8.61 29.61 16.69
N GLY A 234 -8.94 30.36 17.75
CA GLY A 234 -10.30 30.45 18.29
C GLY A 234 -10.56 29.41 19.38
N ASP A 235 -11.69 28.72 19.28
CA ASP A 235 -12.13 27.73 20.28
C ASP A 235 -11.29 26.45 20.21
N VAL A 236 -10.71 26.05 21.35
CA VAL A 236 -9.80 24.91 21.46
C VAL A 236 -10.56 23.59 21.31
N ASP A 237 -11.77 23.48 21.84
CA ASP A 237 -12.56 22.24 21.81
C ASP A 237 -13.06 21.97 20.39
N VAL A 238 -13.44 23.02 19.65
CA VAL A 238 -13.82 22.93 18.23
C VAL A 238 -12.62 22.54 17.37
N HIS A 239 -11.45 23.14 17.61
CA HIS A 239 -10.23 22.78 16.89
C HIS A 239 -9.79 21.33 17.17
N GLU A 240 -9.84 20.88 18.43
CA GLU A 240 -9.57 19.49 18.79
C GLU A 240 -10.54 18.52 18.08
N ALA A 241 -11.84 18.84 18.04
CA ALA A 241 -12.83 18.02 17.36
C ALA A 241 -12.55 17.89 15.85
N ASN A 242 -12.17 18.99 15.18
CA ASN A 242 -11.79 18.98 13.77
C ASN A 242 -10.53 18.15 13.50
N VAL A 243 -9.52 18.23 14.38
CA VAL A 243 -8.29 17.41 14.28
C VAL A 243 -8.61 15.93 14.49
N ILE A 244 -9.51 15.58 15.42
CA ILE A 244 -9.93 14.19 15.65
C ILE A 244 -10.68 13.63 14.43
N ASP A 245 -11.63 14.38 13.87
CA ASP A 245 -12.38 14.00 12.66
C ASP A 245 -11.47 13.87 11.43
N ALA A 246 -10.49 14.76 11.26
CA ALA A 246 -9.50 14.67 10.20
C ALA A 246 -8.60 13.42 10.37
N LEU A 247 -8.15 13.11 11.59
CA LEU A 247 -7.38 11.90 11.87
C LEU A 247 -8.21 10.62 11.67
N GLU A 248 -9.50 10.62 12.00
CA GLU A 248 -10.39 9.47 11.75
C GLU A 248 -10.53 9.22 10.24
N LYS A 249 -10.76 10.26 9.44
CA LYS A 249 -10.82 10.17 7.97
C LYS A 249 -9.50 9.73 7.35
N LEU A 250 -8.37 10.25 7.84
CA LEU A 250 -7.05 9.83 7.40
C LEU A 250 -6.78 8.36 7.71
N GLU A 251 -7.25 7.83 8.85
CA GLU A 251 -7.09 6.42 9.20
C GLU A 251 -7.67 5.50 8.13
N TRP A 252 -8.87 5.81 7.62
CA TRP A 252 -9.51 5.06 6.55
C TRP A 252 -8.73 5.13 5.23
N GLU A 253 -8.25 6.31 4.84
CA GLU A 253 -7.52 6.47 3.57
C GLU A 253 -6.14 5.77 3.60
N VAL A 254 -5.41 5.80 4.73
CA VAL A 254 -4.07 5.20 4.85
C VAL A 254 -4.07 3.68 5.10
N GLN A 255 -5.24 3.03 5.10
CA GLN A 255 -5.31 1.55 5.06
C GLN A 255 -4.89 0.99 3.69
N ASP A 256 -4.96 1.80 2.63
CA ASP A 256 -4.42 1.48 1.31
C ASP A 256 -2.93 1.87 1.22
N LEU A 257 -2.09 0.98 0.67
CA LEU A 257 -0.63 1.20 0.61
C LEU A 257 -0.22 2.33 -0.34
N ASP A 258 -0.93 2.50 -1.47
CA ASP A 258 -0.62 3.57 -2.42
C ASP A 258 -1.00 4.93 -1.82
N LYS A 259 -2.17 5.00 -1.16
CA LYS A 259 -2.58 6.18 -0.39
C LYS A 259 -1.67 6.48 0.80
N ALA A 260 -1.15 5.46 1.50
CA ALA A 260 -0.19 5.65 2.58
C ALA A 260 1.15 6.25 2.08
N LYS A 261 1.55 5.94 0.84
CA LYS A 261 2.72 6.54 0.18
C LYS A 261 2.46 7.98 -0.25
N ASP A 262 1.28 8.28 -0.79
CA ASP A 262 0.90 9.65 -1.13
C ASP A 262 0.76 10.52 0.13
N PHE A 263 0.14 9.99 1.19
CA PHE A 263 0.06 10.60 2.52
C PHE A 263 1.42 11.00 3.09
N ASN A 264 2.44 10.14 2.94
CA ASN A 264 3.82 10.50 3.30
C ASN A 264 4.40 11.58 2.37
N THR A 265 4.12 11.51 1.06
CA THR A 265 4.61 12.45 0.04
C THR A 265 4.03 13.86 0.23
N LEU A 266 2.79 13.98 0.71
CA LEU A 266 2.12 15.22 1.10
C LEU A 266 2.55 15.73 2.50
N GLY A 267 3.47 15.05 3.19
CA GLY A 267 3.94 15.40 4.54
C GLY A 267 2.99 15.02 5.69
N GLY A 268 1.86 14.37 5.39
CA GLY A 268 0.84 13.99 6.37
C GLY A 268 1.33 13.01 7.44
N LEU A 269 2.26 12.10 7.09
CA LEU A 269 2.85 11.20 8.07
C LEU A 269 3.69 11.93 9.12
N GLU A 270 4.49 12.92 8.72
CA GLU A 270 5.29 13.74 9.64
C GLU A 270 4.40 14.60 10.53
N ALA A 271 3.40 15.29 9.94
CA ALA A 271 2.39 16.05 10.67
C ALA A 271 1.67 15.20 11.74
N THR A 272 1.27 13.97 11.38
CA THR A 272 0.62 13.03 12.31
C THR A 272 1.56 12.55 13.41
N VAL A 273 2.85 12.35 13.11
CA VAL A 273 3.85 11.96 14.11
C VAL A 273 4.10 13.04 15.16
N HIS A 274 3.93 14.33 14.83
CA HIS A 274 3.92 15.41 15.83
C HIS A 274 2.72 15.32 16.78
N HIS A 275 1.53 14.97 16.30
CA HIS A 275 0.32 14.80 17.12
C HIS A 275 0.37 13.62 18.10
N LEU A 276 1.34 12.70 17.97
CA LEU A 276 1.62 11.68 18.98
C LEU A 276 2.00 12.26 20.36
N ASN A 277 2.39 13.52 20.44
CA ASN A 277 2.66 14.24 21.69
C ASN A 277 1.71 15.44 21.94
N ALA A 278 0.52 15.46 21.32
CA ALA A 278 -0.50 16.50 21.55
C ALA A 278 -0.93 16.60 23.02
N SER A 279 -1.50 17.73 23.44
CA SER A 279 -2.05 17.89 24.81
C SER A 279 -3.19 16.91 25.09
N SER A 280 -4.10 16.72 24.13
CA SER A 280 -5.22 15.79 24.26
C SER A 280 -4.83 14.34 24.03
N TYR A 281 -5.18 13.47 24.98
CA TYR A 281 -5.04 12.02 24.85
C TYR A 281 -5.89 11.44 23.71
N LYS A 282 -7.00 12.08 23.33
CA LYS A 282 -7.84 11.65 22.20
C LYS A 282 -7.10 11.86 20.88
N VAL A 283 -6.51 13.05 20.70
CA VAL A 283 -5.67 13.37 19.53
C VAL A 283 -4.48 12.41 19.45
N ARG A 284 -3.75 12.20 20.55
CA ARG A 284 -2.66 11.19 20.60
C ARG A 284 -3.13 9.80 20.20
N SER A 285 -4.30 9.37 20.70
CA SER A 285 -4.90 8.06 20.41
C SER A 285 -5.21 7.88 18.93
N MET A 286 -5.76 8.92 18.28
CA MET A 286 -6.08 8.89 16.86
C MET A 286 -4.83 8.98 15.99
N ALA A 287 -3.88 9.87 16.32
CA ALA A 287 -2.60 9.95 15.62
C ALA A 287 -1.83 8.62 15.65
N ALA A 288 -1.83 7.92 16.79
CA ALA A 288 -1.24 6.59 16.92
C ALA A 288 -1.97 5.54 16.08
N TRP A 289 -3.28 5.66 15.89
CA TRP A 289 -4.03 4.77 15.01
C TRP A 289 -3.65 4.99 13.55
N VAL A 290 -3.66 6.24 13.07
CA VAL A 290 -3.26 6.62 11.70
C VAL A 290 -1.83 6.16 11.40
N VAL A 291 -0.85 6.49 12.27
CA VAL A 291 0.55 6.03 12.11
C VAL A 291 0.63 4.51 12.11
N GLY A 292 -0.10 3.83 13.00
CA GLY A 292 -0.12 2.37 13.07
C GLY A 292 -0.66 1.70 11.80
N SER A 293 -1.71 2.27 11.19
CA SER A 293 -2.31 1.76 9.95
C SER A 293 -1.42 2.04 8.73
N ALA A 294 -0.90 3.27 8.58
CA ALA A 294 -0.06 3.69 7.46
C ALA A 294 1.26 2.91 7.32
N VAL A 295 1.83 2.41 8.43
CA VAL A 295 3.11 1.67 8.43
C VAL A 295 2.95 0.14 8.50
N LYS A 296 1.73 -0.36 8.65
CA LYS A 296 1.46 -1.78 8.90
C LYS A 296 1.90 -2.63 7.69
N HIS A 297 2.80 -3.58 7.93
CA HIS A 297 3.41 -4.43 6.89
C HIS A 297 4.16 -3.67 5.79
N TYR A 298 4.51 -2.39 5.98
CA TYR A 298 5.14 -1.55 4.97
C TYR A 298 6.49 -0.99 5.47
N GLU A 299 7.58 -1.74 5.26
CA GLU A 299 8.93 -1.44 5.81
C GLU A 299 9.43 -0.01 5.47
N GLN A 300 9.08 0.47 4.28
CA GLN A 300 9.47 1.79 3.82
C GLN A 300 8.74 2.90 4.60
N ALA A 301 7.44 2.74 4.89
CA ALA A 301 6.68 3.68 5.71
C ALA A 301 7.02 3.58 7.21
N GLN A 302 7.33 2.39 7.72
CA GLN A 302 7.94 2.25 9.06
C GLN A 302 9.22 3.09 9.15
N THR A 303 10.07 3.03 8.12
CA THR A 303 11.32 3.82 8.07
C THR A 303 11.06 5.32 8.04
N TRP A 304 10.07 5.79 7.26
CA TRP A 304 9.67 7.21 7.23
C TRP A 304 9.15 7.69 8.59
N ALA A 305 8.25 6.94 9.23
CA ALA A 305 7.72 7.28 10.56
C ALA A 305 8.82 7.31 11.64
N LEU A 306 9.82 6.42 11.55
CA LEU A 306 10.98 6.44 12.45
C LEU A 306 11.88 7.67 12.21
N GLN A 307 12.04 8.11 10.96
CA GLN A 307 12.76 9.34 10.61
C GLN A 307 12.05 10.60 11.11
N ALA A 308 10.71 10.62 11.06
CA ALA A 308 9.87 11.67 11.64
C ALA A 308 9.85 11.68 13.20
N GLY A 309 10.49 10.69 13.86
CA GLY A 309 10.59 10.64 15.32
C GLY A 309 9.45 9.90 16.03
N ALA A 310 8.72 9.01 15.37
CA ALA A 310 7.61 8.27 15.99
C ALA A 310 8.03 7.45 17.23
N MET A 311 9.18 6.80 17.21
CA MET A 311 9.65 5.91 18.30
C MET A 311 9.66 6.59 19.69
N PRO A 312 10.38 7.72 19.92
CA PRO A 312 10.36 8.39 21.22
C PRO A 312 8.97 8.93 21.60
N ASN A 313 8.18 9.44 20.66
CA ASN A 313 6.83 9.96 20.95
C ASN A 313 5.86 8.86 21.41
N VAL A 314 5.92 7.68 20.78
CA VAL A 314 5.15 6.50 21.17
C VAL A 314 5.57 6.01 22.56
N LEU A 315 6.88 5.86 22.81
CA LEU A 315 7.39 5.41 24.10
C LEU A 315 7.08 6.40 25.24
N HIS A 316 7.19 7.70 24.99
CA HIS A 316 6.82 8.73 25.96
C HIS A 316 5.33 8.67 26.32
N SER A 317 4.44 8.46 25.34
CA SER A 317 3.01 8.34 25.60
C SER A 317 2.62 7.03 26.32
N LEU A 318 3.43 5.97 26.21
CA LEU A 318 3.22 4.71 26.93
C LEU A 318 3.54 4.81 28.44
N VAL A 319 4.41 5.73 28.85
CA VAL A 319 4.77 5.95 30.27
C VAL A 319 3.91 6.99 30.99
N VAL A 320 2.96 7.65 30.30
CA VAL A 320 2.00 8.57 30.93
C VAL A 320 1.15 7.81 31.96
N ASP A 321 1.20 8.22 33.22
CA ASP A 321 0.28 7.71 34.25
C ASP A 321 -0.95 8.64 34.33
N PRO A 322 -2.18 8.10 34.46
CA PRO A 322 -3.37 8.92 34.62
C PRO A 322 -3.36 9.59 36.01
N HIS A 323 -3.25 10.92 36.04
CA HIS A 323 -3.26 11.71 37.27
C HIS A 323 -4.64 11.79 37.93
N GLU A 324 -5.70 11.70 37.13
CA GLU A 324 -7.10 11.77 37.56
C GLU A 324 -7.83 10.48 37.15
N GLU A 325 -8.67 9.94 38.04
CA GLU A 325 -9.41 8.70 37.81
C GLU A 325 -10.36 8.83 36.60
N ASP A 326 -11.02 9.97 36.46
CA ASP A 326 -11.92 10.30 35.35
C ASP A 326 -11.23 10.30 33.97
N GLN A 327 -9.91 10.50 33.92
CA GLN A 327 -9.13 10.48 32.68
C GLN A 327 -8.52 9.12 32.36
N ALA A 328 -8.53 8.17 33.31
CA ALA A 328 -7.80 6.90 33.22
C ALA A 328 -8.18 6.07 32.00
N ASP A 329 -9.47 5.92 31.72
CA ASP A 329 -9.95 5.17 30.55
C ASP A 329 -9.48 5.76 29.22
N THR A 330 -9.40 7.10 29.12
CA THR A 330 -8.91 7.80 27.93
C THR A 330 -7.40 7.60 27.76
N VAL A 331 -6.63 7.72 28.85
CA VAL A 331 -5.18 7.43 28.85
C VAL A 331 -4.91 5.97 28.46
N TYR A 332 -5.65 5.01 29.02
CA TYR A 332 -5.50 3.60 28.66
C TYR A 332 -5.96 3.29 27.24
N ALA A 333 -6.96 3.99 26.69
CA ALA A 333 -7.34 3.89 25.28
C ALA A 333 -6.22 4.35 24.35
N MET A 334 -5.64 5.52 24.64
CA MET A 334 -4.48 6.07 23.95
C MET A 334 -3.29 5.10 24.01
N GLN A 335 -2.96 4.55 25.19
CA GLN A 335 -1.88 3.57 25.33
C GLN A 335 -2.11 2.28 24.53
N ARG A 336 -3.35 1.80 24.41
CA ARG A 336 -3.66 0.65 23.54
C ARG A 336 -3.40 0.94 22.06
N LYS A 337 -3.67 2.17 21.59
CA LYS A 337 -3.34 2.60 20.22
C LYS A 337 -1.83 2.84 20.04
N MET A 338 -1.13 3.37 21.05
CA MET A 338 0.33 3.47 21.05
C MET A 338 1.02 2.10 20.98
N LEU A 339 0.53 1.08 21.70
CA LEU A 339 1.03 -0.30 21.57
C LEU A 339 0.77 -0.89 20.17
N TYR A 340 -0.39 -0.59 19.57
CA TYR A 340 -0.67 -0.96 18.18
C TYR A 340 0.32 -0.32 17.20
N ALA A 341 0.53 1.00 17.28
CA ALA A 341 1.53 1.72 16.50
C ALA A 341 2.94 1.14 16.68
N LEU A 342 3.35 0.88 17.93
CA LEU A 342 4.66 0.31 18.23
C LEU A 342 4.83 -1.08 17.61
N SER A 343 3.80 -1.92 17.66
CA SER A 343 3.81 -3.24 17.02
C SER A 343 3.90 -3.14 15.49
N ALA A 344 3.15 -2.23 14.87
CA ALA A 344 3.19 -1.99 13.43
C ALA A 344 4.54 -1.43 12.97
N LEU A 345 5.16 -0.53 13.75
CA LEU A 345 6.48 0.04 13.47
C LEU A 345 7.62 -0.99 13.56
N THR A 346 7.52 -1.96 14.48
CA THR A 346 8.61 -2.92 14.78
C THR A 346 8.46 -4.28 14.10
N GLN A 347 7.29 -4.58 13.54
CA GLN A 347 7.02 -5.83 12.85
C GLN A 347 7.93 -6.00 11.62
N ALA A 348 8.70 -7.08 11.60
CA ALA A 348 9.62 -7.47 10.51
C ALA A 348 10.69 -6.41 10.14
N ASN A 349 11.03 -5.50 11.06
CA ASN A 349 11.99 -4.42 10.80
C ASN A 349 13.07 -4.34 11.88
N ASP A 350 14.24 -4.89 11.58
CA ASP A 350 15.38 -4.97 12.51
C ASP A 350 15.89 -3.59 12.95
N LYS A 351 15.81 -2.57 12.06
CA LYS A 351 16.20 -1.19 12.38
C LYS A 351 15.25 -0.59 13.42
N ALA A 352 13.94 -0.79 13.24
CA ALA A 352 12.92 -0.35 14.18
C ALA A 352 13.08 -1.02 15.55
N GLN A 353 13.34 -2.33 15.57
CA GLN A 353 13.56 -3.06 16.81
C GLN A 353 14.88 -2.67 17.51
N ALA A 354 15.94 -2.38 16.76
CA ALA A 354 17.18 -1.84 17.31
C ALA A 354 16.98 -0.43 17.91
N LEU A 355 16.14 0.41 17.29
CA LEU A 355 15.74 1.69 17.85
C LEU A 355 14.89 1.53 19.12
N LEU A 356 13.97 0.55 19.17
CA LEU A 356 13.22 0.24 20.39
C LEU A 356 14.16 -0.09 21.56
N LEU A 357 15.16 -0.96 21.33
CA LEU A 357 16.17 -1.33 22.32
C LEU A 357 17.00 -0.11 22.78
N ARG A 358 17.38 0.78 21.85
CA ARG A 358 18.17 1.98 22.15
C ARG A 358 17.40 3.03 22.98
N ASN A 359 16.07 3.04 22.91
CA ASN A 359 15.21 3.96 23.65
C ASN A 359 14.59 3.33 24.92
N ASP A 360 15.22 2.30 25.50
CA ASP A 360 14.77 1.57 26.70
C ASP A 360 13.34 0.96 26.59
N GLY A 361 12.85 0.77 25.36
CA GLY A 361 11.47 0.38 25.11
C GLY A 361 11.10 -0.98 25.69
N VAL A 362 12.05 -1.91 25.82
CA VAL A 362 11.81 -3.23 26.45
C VAL A 362 11.52 -3.10 27.94
N HIS A 363 12.19 -2.21 28.66
CA HIS A 363 11.95 -1.95 30.08
C HIS A 363 10.61 -1.23 30.28
N ILE A 364 10.29 -0.25 29.43
CA ILE A 364 8.95 0.39 29.41
C ILE A 364 7.84 -0.65 29.24
N LEU A 365 7.96 -1.54 28.25
CA LEU A 365 6.97 -2.60 28.01
C LEU A 365 6.88 -3.60 29.17
N ALA A 366 8.02 -3.99 29.77
CA ALA A 366 8.04 -4.87 30.94
C ALA A 366 7.32 -4.24 32.15
N ASN A 367 7.53 -2.94 32.40
CA ASN A 367 6.85 -2.22 33.47
C ASN A 367 5.33 -2.18 33.24
N ILE A 368 4.87 -1.93 32.01
CA ILE A 368 3.44 -1.96 31.65
C ILE A 368 2.82 -3.34 31.90
N MET A 369 3.52 -4.43 31.60
CA MET A 369 3.03 -5.79 31.87
C MET A 369 2.92 -6.12 33.36
N GLN A 370 3.87 -5.62 34.17
CA GLN A 370 3.98 -5.90 35.59
C GLN A 370 3.08 -5.02 36.46
N ASP A 371 2.77 -3.79 36.02
CA ASP A 371 1.93 -2.86 36.77
C ASP A 371 0.49 -3.38 36.92
N ALA A 372 0.16 -3.84 38.13
CA ALA A 372 -1.16 -4.36 38.47
C ALA A 372 -2.25 -3.29 38.53
N ARG A 373 -1.90 -1.99 38.50
CA ARG A 373 -2.87 -0.87 38.44
C ARG A 373 -3.43 -0.68 37.04
N ARG A 374 -2.68 -1.09 36.01
CA ARG A 374 -3.10 -0.98 34.60
C ARG A 374 -4.07 -2.10 34.21
N PRO A 375 -5.07 -1.83 33.36
CA PRO A 375 -6.08 -2.82 33.00
C PRO A 375 -5.47 -4.02 32.26
N ALA A 376 -5.99 -5.22 32.51
CA ALA A 376 -5.51 -6.46 31.89
C ALA A 376 -5.52 -6.41 30.35
N THR A 377 -6.47 -5.68 29.75
CA THR A 377 -6.55 -5.46 28.29
C THR A 377 -5.35 -4.69 27.71
N LEU A 378 -4.69 -3.85 28.50
CA LEU A 378 -3.44 -3.19 28.10
C LEU A 378 -2.25 -4.13 28.32
N ARG A 379 -2.19 -4.76 29.50
CA ARG A 379 -1.10 -5.65 29.92
C ARG A 379 -0.91 -6.85 28.97
N HIS A 380 -2.01 -7.43 28.50
CA HIS A 380 -2.00 -8.54 27.54
C HIS A 380 -1.83 -8.10 26.07
N LYS A 381 -1.91 -6.79 25.78
CA LYS A 381 -1.70 -6.24 24.42
C LYS A 381 -0.24 -5.96 24.12
N VAL A 382 0.60 -5.86 25.16
CA VAL A 382 2.06 -5.84 25.01
C VAL A 382 2.49 -7.16 24.36
N PRO A 383 3.11 -7.15 23.17
CA PRO A 383 3.63 -8.37 22.59
C PRO A 383 4.73 -8.95 23.50
N PRO A 384 4.89 -10.28 23.57
CA PRO A 384 6.07 -10.85 24.22
C PRO A 384 7.32 -10.23 23.57
N PRO A 385 8.42 -10.04 24.32
CA PRO A 385 9.66 -9.51 23.75
C PRO A 385 10.00 -10.36 22.53
N PRO A 386 10.37 -9.74 21.38
CA PRO A 386 10.62 -10.49 20.17
C PRO A 386 11.58 -11.64 20.47
N SER A 387 11.31 -12.82 19.92
CA SER A 387 12.25 -13.94 19.87
C SER A 387 13.38 -13.57 18.90
N PHE A 388 14.13 -12.53 19.25
CA PHE A 388 15.21 -12.03 18.44
C PHE A 388 16.22 -13.16 18.24
N HIS A 389 16.55 -13.45 16.99
CA HIS A 389 17.88 -13.96 16.67
C HIS A 389 18.91 -12.84 16.86
N ILE A 390 19.09 -12.43 18.13
CA ILE A 390 20.20 -11.59 18.57
C ILE A 390 21.47 -12.29 18.13
N ILE A 391 22.22 -11.65 17.24
CA ILE A 391 23.63 -11.94 17.02
C ILE A 391 24.28 -11.91 18.42
N PRO A 392 24.89 -13.02 18.91
CA PRO A 392 25.16 -13.23 20.34
C PRO A 392 26.19 -12.29 20.99
N SER A 393 26.60 -11.23 20.30
CA SER A 393 27.52 -10.19 20.75
C SER A 393 26.87 -9.11 21.62
N ILE A 394 25.55 -8.86 21.53
CA ILE A 394 24.89 -7.73 22.21
C ILE A 394 24.32 -8.13 23.60
N LEU A 395 23.93 -9.40 23.81
CA LEU A 395 23.31 -9.84 25.07
C LEU A 395 24.25 -9.77 26.30
N LYS A 396 25.57 -9.68 26.09
CA LYS A 396 26.56 -9.61 27.19
C LYS A 396 26.55 -8.30 27.99
N VAL A 397 25.97 -7.21 27.47
CA VAL A 397 25.99 -5.91 28.16
C VAL A 397 24.82 -5.78 29.15
N VAL A 398 23.63 -6.27 28.80
CA VAL A 398 22.41 -6.06 29.59
C VAL A 398 22.32 -6.99 30.80
N VAL A 399 22.78 -8.24 30.68
CA VAL A 399 22.65 -9.24 31.77
C VAL A 399 23.69 -9.06 32.89
N VAL A 400 24.84 -8.44 32.61
CA VAL A 400 25.92 -8.30 33.61
C VAL A 400 25.68 -7.11 34.56
N GLY A 401 24.96 -6.06 34.12
CA GLY A 401 24.70 -4.87 34.92
C GLY A 401 23.77 -5.08 36.13
N ALA A 402 22.95 -6.14 36.14
CA ALA A 402 21.98 -6.39 37.19
C ALA A 402 22.51 -7.22 38.39
N SER A 403 23.75 -7.75 38.33
CA SER A 403 24.26 -8.73 39.32
C SER A 403 25.42 -8.23 40.20
N THR A 404 25.89 -6.99 40.06
CA THR A 404 26.98 -6.43 40.88
C THR A 404 26.56 -5.22 41.71
N GLY A 405 25.32 -5.26 42.23
CA GLY A 405 24.90 -4.44 43.37
C GLY A 405 25.51 -4.94 44.69
N ALA A 406 26.85 -4.93 44.80
CA ALA A 406 27.57 -5.43 45.97
C ALA A 406 28.54 -4.37 46.54
N ALA A 407 28.10 -3.73 47.62
CA ALA A 407 28.86 -3.01 48.65
C ALA A 407 30.30 -2.54 48.31
N PHE A 408 30.43 -1.26 47.98
CA PHE A 408 31.64 -0.48 48.31
C PHE A 408 31.26 0.85 48.96
N GLY A 409 31.21 0.85 50.29
CA GLY A 409 31.08 2.08 51.07
C GLY A 409 32.41 2.84 51.04
N LEU A 410 32.48 3.92 50.26
CA LEU A 410 33.62 4.82 50.29
C LEU A 410 33.56 5.68 51.55
N GLY A 411 34.62 5.62 52.35
CA GLY A 411 34.69 6.30 53.64
C GLY A 411 34.74 7.81 53.52
N SER A 412 34.17 8.48 54.53
CA SER A 412 34.34 9.92 54.74
C SER A 412 35.82 10.28 54.88
N ALA A 413 36.31 11.16 54.01
CA ALA A 413 37.62 11.79 54.12
C ALA A 413 37.43 13.30 54.25
N ASP A 414 37.19 13.72 55.50
CA ASP A 414 37.18 15.11 55.93
C ASP A 414 38.52 15.81 55.62
N ARG A 415 38.46 16.95 54.90
CA ARG A 415 39.47 18.00 54.95
C ARG A 415 39.02 19.33 54.33
N ARG A 416 38.67 20.32 55.15
CA ARG A 416 39.32 21.66 55.13
C ARG A 416 38.80 22.61 56.22
N VAL A 417 39.79 23.22 56.91
CA VAL A 417 39.72 24.28 57.94
C VAL A 417 39.30 23.78 59.32
#